data_AF-X0Y504-F1
#
_entry.id   AF-X0Y504-F1
#
_cell.length_a   1.000
_cell.length_b   1.000
_cell.length_c   1.000
_cell.angle_alpha   90.00
_cell.angle_beta   90.00
_cell.angle_gamma   90.00
#
_symmetry.space_group_name_H-M   'P 1'
#
loop_
_entity.id
_entity.type
_entity.pdbx_description
1 polymer ?
#
loop_
_entity_poly.entity_id
_entity_poly.type
_entity_poly.pdbx_seq_one_letter_code
_entity_poly.pdbx_strand_id
1 'polypeptide(L)'
;KRKSAVPFYGYHIKEMDTHARRWNAKVYHWQDLTHNWTAQVNSNISSDETFNDSYTDDWIKIERDIDSSVAFTKTDPQSTARIYFSRYDVFDSTDNKYILTELTAPALSFRTTRIKIRKLPLYYKWEINGKRTWTKSSDFYLVTGNSNFDLTNPLRITKRITLTSGVGFTEEWKDRKSKIDTEDVFRSVYRTDLNLKIRSFYFLDHDFGHHFVQELYKKNDEYHGVLQNKLRTTQSLYLDNLTLRG
;
A
#
# COMPACT_ATOMS: atom_id res chain seq x y z
N LYS A 1 -26.32 -1.29 14.57
CA LYS A 1 -25.72 -2.52 15.14
C LYS A 1 -24.24 -2.51 14.81
N ARG A 2 -23.35 -2.37 15.79
CA ARG A 2 -21.89 -2.50 15.59
C ARG A 2 -21.59 -3.99 15.43
N LYS A 3 -20.86 -4.38 14.39
CA LYS A 3 -20.45 -5.77 14.17
C LYS A 3 -19.04 -5.92 14.72
N SER A 4 -18.86 -6.84 15.67
CA SER A 4 -17.57 -7.28 16.15
C SER A 4 -17.53 -8.80 16.02
N ALA A 5 -16.46 -9.33 15.47
CA ALA A 5 -16.21 -10.77 15.41
C ALA A 5 -14.81 -11.01 16.00
N VAL A 6 -14.74 -11.83 17.04
CA VAL A 6 -13.50 -12.11 17.77
C VAL A 6 -13.32 -13.62 17.88
N PRO A 7 -12.74 -14.28 16.88
CA PRO A 7 -12.20 -15.62 17.09
C PRO A 7 -10.93 -15.53 17.96
N PHE A 8 -11.01 -16.05 19.18
CA PHE A 8 -9.87 -16.34 20.03
C PHE A 8 -9.66 -17.86 20.07
N TYR A 9 -8.44 -18.32 19.82
CA TYR A 9 -8.09 -19.73 19.80
C TYR A 9 -6.74 -19.89 20.52
N GLY A 10 -6.65 -20.80 21.48
CA GLY A 10 -5.39 -21.06 22.17
C GLY A 10 -5.40 -22.33 22.98
N TYR A 11 -4.29 -23.06 22.95
CA TYR A 11 -4.11 -24.37 23.57
C TYR A 11 -2.77 -24.41 24.29
N HIS A 12 -2.74 -25.14 25.41
CA HIS A 12 -1.51 -25.44 26.14
C HIS A 12 -1.52 -26.91 26.51
N ILE A 13 -0.51 -27.64 26.07
CA ILE A 13 -0.39 -29.09 26.23
C ILE A 13 0.97 -29.39 26.84
N LYS A 14 0.98 -30.35 27.77
CA LYS A 14 2.21 -30.97 28.26
C LYS A 14 2.18 -32.43 27.79
N GLU A 15 3.10 -32.79 26.92
CA GLU A 15 3.21 -34.16 26.41
C GLU A 15 3.65 -35.11 27.53
N MET A 16 3.04 -36.30 27.60
CA MET A 16 3.38 -37.29 28.62
C MET A 16 4.70 -38.00 28.29
N ASP A 17 4.93 -38.31 27.01
CA ASP A 17 6.08 -39.11 26.57
C ASP A 17 7.38 -38.31 26.51
N THR A 18 7.33 -37.11 25.92
CA THR A 18 8.51 -36.24 25.73
C THR A 18 8.70 -35.23 26.87
N HIS A 19 7.69 -35.08 27.74
CA HIS A 19 7.58 -33.98 28.70
C HIS A 19 7.65 -32.57 28.11
N ALA A 20 7.53 -32.42 26.78
CA ALA A 20 7.54 -31.14 26.10
C ALA A 20 6.31 -30.30 26.48
N ARG A 21 6.51 -28.99 26.60
CA ARG A 21 5.43 -28.01 26.81
C ARG A 21 5.20 -27.28 25.50
N ARG A 22 4.02 -27.45 24.94
CA ARG A 22 3.65 -26.93 23.63
C ARG A 22 2.42 -26.05 23.77
N TRP A 23 2.40 -24.93 23.07
CA TRP A 23 1.30 -23.98 23.17
C TRP A 23 1.14 -23.19 21.88
N ASN A 24 -0.08 -22.74 21.62
CA ASN A 24 -0.36 -21.73 20.61
C ASN A 24 -1.41 -20.74 21.12
N ALA A 25 -1.38 -19.53 20.56
CA ALA A 25 -2.46 -18.58 20.72
C ALA A 25 -2.61 -17.76 19.43
N LYS A 26 -3.85 -17.71 18.94
CA LYS A 26 -4.26 -16.96 17.77
C LYS A 26 -5.40 -16.03 18.16
N VAL A 27 -5.22 -14.75 17.85
CA VAL A 27 -6.21 -13.70 18.10
C VAL A 27 -6.42 -12.96 16.80
N TYR A 28 -7.61 -13.10 16.23
CA TYR A 28 -8.05 -12.22 15.16
C TYR A 28 -9.21 -11.38 15.68
N HIS A 29 -9.07 -10.06 15.64
CA HIS A 29 -10.07 -9.13 16.11
C HIS A 29 -10.25 -8.00 15.10
N TRP A 30 -11.50 -7.75 14.72
CA TRP A 30 -11.87 -6.63 13.89
C TRP A 30 -13.08 -5.92 14.51
N GLN A 31 -12.96 -4.61 14.69
CA GLN A 31 -14.05 -3.81 15.26
C GLN A 31 -14.11 -2.38 14.71
N ASP A 32 -15.33 -1.89 14.57
CA ASP A 32 -15.65 -0.47 14.42
C ASP A 32 -15.73 0.19 15.82
N LEU A 33 -14.77 1.04 16.15
CA LEU A 33 -14.76 1.80 17.41
C LEU A 33 -15.82 2.93 17.38
N THR A 34 -15.89 3.61 16.24
CA THR A 34 -16.87 4.65 15.89
C THR A 34 -17.28 4.47 14.42
N HIS A 35 -18.07 5.40 13.86
CA HIS A 35 -18.46 5.36 12.44
C HIS A 35 -17.30 5.55 11.45
N ASN A 36 -16.16 6.06 11.91
CA ASN A 36 -14.99 6.35 11.09
C ASN A 36 -13.68 5.77 11.65
N TRP A 37 -13.71 5.05 12.78
CA TRP A 37 -12.52 4.41 13.35
C TRP A 37 -12.68 2.90 13.38
N THR A 38 -11.67 2.20 12.87
CA THR A 38 -11.57 0.74 12.90
C THR A 38 -10.27 0.32 13.57
N ALA A 39 -10.33 -0.76 14.34
CA ALA A 39 -9.18 -1.43 14.91
C ALA A 39 -9.13 -2.88 14.41
N GLN A 40 -7.94 -3.32 14.03
CA GLN A 40 -7.68 -4.67 13.53
C GLN A 40 -6.49 -5.24 14.27
N VAL A 41 -6.61 -6.45 14.77
CA VAL A 41 -5.54 -7.20 15.42
C VAL A 41 -5.50 -8.59 14.78
N ASN A 42 -4.32 -9.00 14.36
CA ASN A 42 -3.99 -10.37 14.01
C ASN A 42 -2.76 -10.72 14.85
N SER A 43 -2.88 -11.64 15.80
CA SER A 43 -1.76 -12.05 16.64
C SER A 43 -1.69 -13.55 16.60
N ASN A 44 -0.56 -14.08 16.13
CA ASN A 44 -0.29 -15.50 16.07
C ASN A 44 0.99 -15.74 16.86
N ILE A 45 0.96 -16.67 17.80
CA ILE A 45 2.13 -17.11 18.57
C ILE A 45 2.04 -18.63 18.76
N SER A 46 3.17 -19.32 18.62
CA SER A 46 3.26 -20.78 18.75
C SER A 46 4.60 -21.16 19.39
N SER A 47 4.62 -22.29 20.10
CA SER A 47 5.85 -22.88 20.64
C SER A 47 6.76 -23.43 19.54
N ASP A 48 6.18 -24.04 18.51
CA ASP A 48 6.90 -24.75 17.45
C ASP A 48 6.11 -24.78 16.12
N GLU A 49 6.76 -25.19 15.03
CA GLU A 49 6.13 -25.27 13.69
C GLU A 49 5.15 -26.44 13.55
N THR A 50 5.36 -27.51 14.32
CA THR A 50 4.59 -28.75 14.23
C THR A 50 3.36 -28.76 15.15
N PHE A 51 3.07 -27.69 15.88
CA PHE A 51 1.98 -27.67 16.87
C PHE A 51 0.64 -28.06 16.25
N ASN A 52 0.32 -27.46 15.10
CA ASN A 52 -0.93 -27.74 14.41
C ASN A 52 -0.95 -29.13 13.75
N ASP A 53 0.22 -29.69 13.40
CA ASP A 53 0.35 -31.03 12.83
C ASP A 53 -0.04 -32.12 13.83
N SER A 54 0.34 -31.97 15.09
CA SER A 54 0.08 -32.96 16.13
C SER A 54 -1.33 -32.88 16.76
N TYR A 55 -2.00 -31.73 16.67
CA TYR A 55 -3.16 -31.43 17.52
C TYR A 55 -4.37 -30.80 16.81
N THR A 56 -4.34 -30.64 15.49
CA THR A 56 -5.50 -30.10 14.75
C THR A 56 -5.94 -31.05 13.66
N ASP A 57 -7.20 -31.47 13.73
CA ASP A 57 -7.84 -32.23 12.65
C ASP A 57 -8.08 -31.27 11.46
N ASP A 58 -7.15 -31.26 10.51
CA ASP A 58 -7.24 -30.79 9.10
C ASP A 58 -7.53 -29.31 8.76
N TRP A 59 -8.06 -28.46 9.64
CA TRP A 59 -8.48 -27.10 9.23
C TRP A 59 -7.50 -25.96 9.54
N ILE A 60 -6.46 -26.18 10.35
CA ILE A 60 -5.44 -25.15 10.66
C ILE A 60 -4.15 -25.47 9.92
N LYS A 61 -3.76 -24.58 9.00
CA LYS A 61 -2.52 -24.72 8.22
C LYS A 61 -1.30 -24.80 9.14
N ILE A 62 -0.34 -25.64 8.76
CA ILE A 62 1.02 -25.64 9.31
C ILE A 62 1.65 -24.27 9.00
N GLU A 63 2.02 -23.54 10.04
CA GLU A 63 2.56 -22.18 9.94
C GLU A 63 4.03 -22.23 10.32
N ARG A 64 4.90 -22.45 9.33
CA ARG A 64 6.34 -22.24 9.50
C ARG A 64 6.68 -20.77 9.79
N ASP A 65 5.81 -19.88 9.31
CA ASP A 65 5.96 -18.44 9.45
C ASP A 65 4.78 -17.87 10.22
N ILE A 66 5.09 -16.98 11.16
CA ILE A 66 4.11 -16.29 12.00
C ILE A 66 4.08 -14.82 11.59
N ASP A 67 2.89 -14.36 11.16
CA ASP A 67 2.60 -12.94 10.96
C ASP A 67 1.65 -12.44 12.05
N SER A 68 2.09 -11.40 12.75
CA SER A 68 1.27 -10.66 13.71
C SER A 68 1.25 -9.18 13.36
N SER A 69 0.08 -8.56 13.41
CA SER A 69 -0.06 -7.14 13.17
C SER A 69 -1.22 -6.49 13.92
N VAL A 70 -1.08 -5.19 14.12
CA VAL A 70 -2.10 -4.33 14.71
C VAL A 70 -2.27 -3.09 13.84
N ALA A 71 -3.50 -2.74 13.49
CA ALA A 71 -3.82 -1.57 12.70
C ALA A 71 -4.92 -0.75 13.37
N PHE A 72 -4.75 0.56 13.38
CA PHE A 72 -5.81 1.51 13.69
C PHE A 72 -6.01 2.41 12.48
N THR A 73 -7.23 2.43 11.94
CA THR A 73 -7.55 3.19 10.73
C THR A 73 -8.69 4.15 11.00
N LYS A 74 -8.48 5.42 10.69
CA LYS A 74 -9.51 6.44 10.62
C LYS A 74 -9.87 6.71 9.16
N THR A 75 -11.14 6.55 8.79
CA THR A 75 -11.65 6.77 7.43
C THR A 75 -12.75 7.82 7.45
N ASP A 76 -12.44 9.01 6.95
CA ASP A 76 -13.42 10.07 6.69
C ASP A 76 -13.80 10.04 5.18
N PRO A 77 -14.89 10.70 4.74
CA PRO A 77 -15.32 10.66 3.33
C PRO A 77 -14.27 11.13 2.31
N GLN A 78 -13.30 11.93 2.76
CA GLN A 78 -12.28 12.54 1.92
C GLN A 78 -10.86 12.10 2.27
N SER A 79 -10.67 11.28 3.32
CA SER A 79 -9.33 10.89 3.76
C SER A 79 -9.32 9.57 4.52
N THR A 80 -8.15 8.93 4.53
CA THR A 80 -7.89 7.74 5.34
C THR A 80 -6.53 7.91 5.99
N ALA A 81 -6.47 7.75 7.31
CA ALA A 81 -5.25 7.69 8.10
C ALA A 81 -5.13 6.31 8.74
N ARG A 82 -3.94 5.72 8.74
CA ARG A 82 -3.69 4.42 9.38
C ARG A 82 -2.35 4.46 10.10
N ILE A 83 -2.34 3.92 11.31
CA ILE A 83 -1.12 3.47 11.99
C ILE A 83 -1.14 1.95 12.02
N TYR A 84 0.02 1.35 11.76
CA TYR A 84 0.18 -0.08 11.59
C TYR A 84 1.48 -0.54 12.25
N PHE A 85 1.40 -1.69 12.89
CA PHE A 85 2.53 -2.40 13.48
C PHE A 85 2.48 -3.83 12.94
N SER A 86 3.62 -4.37 12.55
CA SER A 86 3.72 -5.77 12.14
C SER A 86 5.00 -6.41 12.59
N ARG A 87 4.92 -7.71 12.81
CA ARG A 87 6.01 -8.58 13.22
C ARG A 87 5.88 -9.87 12.43
N TYR A 88 6.98 -10.29 11.80
CA TYR A 88 7.06 -11.50 11.03
C TYR A 88 8.21 -12.35 11.58
N ASP A 89 7.86 -13.51 12.11
CA ASP A 89 8.79 -14.49 12.67
C ASP A 89 8.82 -15.75 11.79
N VAL A 90 10.00 -16.35 11.64
CA VAL A 90 10.19 -17.60 10.88
C VAL A 90 10.76 -18.65 11.82
N PHE A 91 10.23 -19.87 11.76
CA PHE A 91 10.76 -20.96 12.57
C PHE A 91 12.17 -21.37 12.14
N ASP A 92 13.07 -21.49 13.11
CA ASP A 92 14.43 -22.01 12.95
C ASP A 92 14.49 -23.39 13.59
N SER A 93 14.64 -24.42 12.75
CA SER A 93 14.71 -25.82 13.19
C SER A 93 16.01 -26.15 13.94
N THR A 94 17.06 -25.35 13.79
CA THR A 94 18.34 -25.53 14.51
C THR A 94 18.19 -25.14 15.97
N ASP A 95 17.55 -24.00 16.20
CA ASP A 95 17.34 -23.43 17.53
C ASP A 95 15.99 -23.81 18.15
N ASN A 96 15.16 -24.54 17.41
CA ASN A 96 13.79 -24.96 17.76
C ASN A 96 12.93 -23.79 18.27
N LYS A 97 12.96 -22.66 17.56
CA LYS A 97 12.23 -21.44 17.95
C LYS A 97 11.89 -20.55 16.76
N TYR A 98 10.86 -19.73 16.93
CA TYR A 98 10.56 -18.64 16.00
C TYR A 98 11.54 -17.49 16.18
N ILE A 99 12.17 -17.06 15.08
CA ILE A 99 13.11 -15.94 15.06
C ILE A 99 12.52 -14.78 14.28
N LEU A 100 12.58 -13.60 14.88
CA LEU A 100 12.18 -12.36 14.25
C LEU A 100 12.96 -12.12 12.97
N THR A 101 12.24 -12.03 11.85
CA THR A 101 12.82 -11.78 10.54
C THR A 101 12.51 -10.37 10.05
N GLU A 102 11.32 -9.85 10.35
CA GLU A 102 10.95 -8.47 10.04
C GLU A 102 10.07 -7.86 11.14
N LEU A 103 10.31 -6.58 11.46
CA LEU A 103 9.50 -5.80 12.39
C LEU A 103 9.25 -4.41 11.80
N THR A 104 7.99 -4.03 11.61
CA THR A 104 7.60 -2.67 11.24
C THR A 104 6.88 -2.00 12.40
N ALA A 105 7.49 -0.95 12.97
CA ALA A 105 6.96 -0.25 14.15
C ALA A 105 7.49 1.19 14.28
N PRO A 106 6.65 2.23 14.07
CA PRO A 106 5.34 2.20 13.41
C PRO A 106 5.46 2.31 11.87
N ALA A 107 4.38 1.93 11.19
CA ALA A 107 4.05 2.40 9.85
C ALA A 107 2.84 3.34 9.92
N LEU A 108 2.95 4.47 9.24
CA LEU A 108 1.94 5.51 9.12
C LEU A 108 1.57 5.65 7.65
N SER A 109 0.29 5.71 7.35
CA SER A 109 -0.19 6.11 6.04
C SER A 109 -1.33 7.10 6.15
N PHE A 110 -1.31 8.09 5.29
CA PHE A 110 -2.36 9.08 5.13
C PHE A 110 -2.62 9.25 3.64
N ARG A 111 -3.87 9.22 3.23
CA ARG A 111 -4.27 9.50 1.86
C ARG A 111 -5.56 10.30 1.82
N THR A 112 -5.68 11.19 0.86
CA THR A 112 -6.95 11.83 0.53
C THR A 112 -7.58 11.18 -0.69
N THR A 113 -8.89 11.30 -0.82
CA THR A 113 -9.53 11.17 -2.13
C THR A 113 -9.27 12.44 -2.94
N ARG A 114 -9.82 12.51 -4.16
CA ARG A 114 -9.71 13.68 -5.02
C ARG A 114 -10.62 14.79 -4.49
N ILE A 115 -10.04 15.83 -3.89
CA ILE A 115 -10.77 16.93 -3.26
C ILE A 115 -10.78 18.14 -4.20
N LYS A 116 -11.97 18.69 -4.47
CA LYS A 116 -12.13 19.90 -5.29
C LYS A 116 -11.76 21.14 -4.49
N ILE A 117 -10.94 22.01 -5.06
CA ILE A 117 -10.68 23.34 -4.51
C ILE A 117 -11.92 24.21 -4.76
N ARG A 118 -12.57 24.70 -3.70
CA ARG A 118 -13.93 25.28 -3.71
C ARG A 118 -14.23 26.28 -4.85
N LYS A 119 -13.23 27.06 -5.29
CA LYS A 119 -13.40 28.13 -6.30
C LYS A 119 -12.60 27.92 -7.60
N LEU A 120 -11.91 26.79 -7.75
CA LEU A 120 -11.11 26.50 -8.93
C LEU A 120 -11.59 25.17 -9.54
N PRO A 121 -11.48 24.99 -10.86
CA PRO A 121 -11.69 23.67 -11.49
C PRO A 121 -10.54 22.69 -11.18
N LEU A 122 -9.84 22.90 -10.06
CA LEU A 122 -8.70 22.13 -9.62
C LEU A 122 -9.10 21.14 -8.57
N TYR A 123 -8.48 19.97 -8.65
CA TYR A 123 -8.64 18.91 -7.68
C TYR A 123 -7.27 18.46 -7.21
N TYR A 124 -7.11 18.27 -5.91
CA TYR A 124 -5.88 17.72 -5.35
C TYR A 124 -6.09 16.33 -4.75
N LYS A 125 -5.02 15.56 -4.73
CA LYS A 125 -4.89 14.30 -3.99
C LYS A 125 -3.54 14.33 -3.29
N TRP A 126 -3.50 13.92 -2.03
CA TRP A 126 -2.26 13.80 -1.28
C TRP A 126 -2.16 12.42 -0.63
N GLU A 127 -0.96 11.86 -0.66
CA GLU A 127 -0.61 10.59 -0.04
C GLU A 127 0.72 10.76 0.68
N ILE A 128 0.81 10.25 1.90
CA ILE A 128 2.02 10.24 2.72
C ILE A 128 2.10 8.87 3.36
N ASN A 129 3.24 8.22 3.22
CA ASN A 129 3.54 6.96 3.85
C ASN A 129 4.87 7.09 4.57
N GLY A 130 4.97 6.60 5.80
CA GLY A 130 6.20 6.57 6.56
C GLY A 130 6.28 5.27 7.33
N LYS A 131 7.40 4.59 7.35
CA LYS A 131 7.56 3.36 8.12
C LYS A 131 8.97 3.23 8.67
N ARG A 132 9.05 2.62 9.84
CA ARG A 132 10.30 2.16 10.44
C ARG A 132 10.30 0.64 10.43
N THR A 133 11.22 0.04 9.69
CA THR A 133 11.30 -1.42 9.52
C THR A 133 12.69 -1.91 9.91
N TRP A 134 12.75 -2.95 10.74
CA TRP A 134 13.95 -3.73 11.00
C TRP A 134 13.84 -5.07 10.26
N THR A 135 14.93 -5.52 9.66
CA THR A 135 15.01 -6.85 9.03
C THR A 135 16.23 -7.60 9.56
N LYS A 136 16.11 -8.91 9.75
CA LYS A 136 17.20 -9.76 10.25
C LYS A 136 18.42 -9.76 9.34
N SER A 137 18.21 -9.70 8.01
CA SER A 137 19.31 -9.67 7.02
C SER A 137 20.14 -8.40 7.10
N SER A 138 19.49 -7.28 7.39
CA SER A 138 20.14 -5.98 7.49
C SER A 138 20.69 -5.73 8.90
N ASP A 139 20.00 -6.24 9.92
CA ASP A 139 20.31 -6.06 11.34
C ASP A 139 20.45 -4.56 11.74
N PHE A 140 19.52 -3.73 11.26
CA PHE A 140 19.30 -2.35 11.68
C PHE A 140 17.88 -1.90 11.32
N TYR A 141 17.44 -0.78 11.91
CA TYR A 141 16.17 -0.14 11.56
C TYR A 141 16.36 0.84 10.40
N LEU A 142 15.61 0.64 9.32
CA LEU A 142 15.49 1.56 8.21
C LEU A 142 14.21 2.38 8.37
N VAL A 143 14.32 3.70 8.29
CA VAL A 143 13.17 4.60 8.23
C VAL A 143 13.00 5.08 6.80
N THR A 144 11.82 4.83 6.23
CA THR A 144 11.49 5.25 4.86
C THR A 144 10.23 6.10 4.86
N GLY A 145 10.25 7.17 4.08
CA GLY A 145 9.11 8.05 3.83
C GLY A 145 8.83 8.15 2.33
N ASN A 146 7.56 8.28 1.96
CA ASN A 146 7.12 8.63 0.63
C ASN A 146 6.00 9.65 0.76
N SER A 147 6.03 10.70 -0.06
CA SER A 147 4.87 11.54 -0.28
C SER A 147 4.55 11.65 -1.76
N ASN A 148 3.27 11.64 -2.11
CA ASN A 148 2.80 11.89 -3.45
C ASN A 148 1.66 12.91 -3.41
N PHE A 149 1.86 14.04 -4.08
CA PHE A 149 0.88 15.09 -4.26
C PHE A 149 0.51 15.19 -5.74
N ASP A 150 -0.79 15.29 -6.03
CA ASP A 150 -1.31 15.47 -7.38
C ASP A 150 -2.27 16.65 -7.41
N LEU A 151 -2.15 17.46 -8.45
CA LEU A 151 -3.07 18.52 -8.82
C LEU A 151 -3.59 18.26 -10.23
N THR A 152 -4.90 18.28 -10.42
CA THR A 152 -5.53 17.94 -11.70
C THR A 152 -6.63 18.92 -12.06
N ASN A 153 -6.71 19.29 -13.33
CA ASN A 153 -7.65 20.25 -13.89
C ASN A 153 -8.38 19.64 -15.10
N PRO A 154 -9.60 19.09 -14.94
CA PRO A 154 -10.41 18.67 -16.07
C PRO A 154 -11.17 19.88 -16.65
N LEU A 155 -10.57 20.57 -17.61
CA LEU A 155 -11.17 21.69 -18.32
C LEU A 155 -12.06 21.19 -19.46
N ARG A 156 -13.38 21.33 -19.30
CA ARG A 156 -14.34 21.08 -20.39
C ARG A 156 -14.39 22.31 -21.30
N ILE A 157 -13.77 22.21 -22.48
CA ILE A 157 -13.79 23.28 -23.49
C ILE A 157 -15.15 23.30 -24.20
N THR A 158 -15.65 22.12 -24.58
CA THR A 158 -17.00 21.94 -25.14
C THR A 158 -17.63 20.66 -24.58
N LYS A 159 -18.87 20.34 -24.98
CA LYS A 159 -19.50 19.04 -24.65
C LYS A 159 -18.76 17.83 -25.24
N ARG A 160 -17.92 18.05 -26.26
CA ARG A 160 -17.17 17.01 -26.99
C ARG A 160 -15.67 17.07 -26.75
N ILE A 161 -15.15 18.18 -26.19
CA ILE A 161 -13.72 18.40 -26.02
C ILE A 161 -13.41 18.65 -24.55
N THR A 162 -12.57 17.81 -23.96
CA THR A 162 -12.09 17.95 -22.58
C THR A 162 -10.58 17.91 -22.56
N LEU A 163 -9.95 18.94 -22.02
CA LEU A 163 -8.52 18.96 -21.75
C LEU A 163 -8.32 18.70 -20.26
N THR A 164 -7.65 17.61 -19.92
CA THR A 164 -7.24 17.30 -18.55
C THR A 164 -5.77 17.57 -18.42
N SER A 165 -5.39 18.55 -17.60
CA SER A 165 -3.99 18.74 -17.18
C SER A 165 -3.79 18.21 -15.76
N GLY A 166 -2.58 17.73 -15.50
CA GLY A 166 -2.16 17.18 -14.22
C GLY A 166 -0.71 17.55 -13.95
N VAL A 167 -0.42 17.87 -12.70
CA VAL A 167 0.94 18.01 -12.18
C VAL A 167 1.00 17.19 -10.91
N GLY A 168 2.04 16.38 -10.78
CA GLY A 168 2.28 15.59 -9.57
C GLY A 168 3.71 15.73 -9.09
N PHE A 169 3.89 15.56 -7.79
CA PHE A 169 5.16 15.57 -7.10
C PHE A 169 5.24 14.33 -6.24
N THR A 170 6.32 13.57 -6.37
CA THR A 170 6.60 12.39 -5.57
C THR A 170 7.95 12.56 -4.91
N GLU A 171 7.98 12.46 -3.59
CA GLU A 171 9.18 12.52 -2.78
C GLU A 171 9.37 11.18 -2.08
N GLU A 172 10.59 10.66 -2.11
CA GLU A 172 11.01 9.45 -1.42
C GLU A 172 12.20 9.81 -0.54
N TRP A 173 12.13 9.39 0.72
CA TRP A 173 13.17 9.62 1.71
C TRP A 173 13.53 8.30 2.39
N LYS A 174 14.82 8.10 2.66
CA LYS A 174 15.34 7.04 3.51
C LYS A 174 16.42 7.63 4.41
N ASP A 175 16.41 7.26 5.69
CA ASP A 175 17.39 7.76 6.68
C ASP A 175 18.81 7.23 6.47
N ARG A 176 18.97 6.16 5.67
CA ARG A 176 20.26 5.62 5.26
C ARG A 176 20.13 4.70 4.05
N LYS A 177 21.24 4.43 3.37
CA LYS A 177 21.33 3.41 2.31
C LYS A 177 21.48 2.01 2.87
N SER A 178 22.30 1.84 3.90
CA SER A 178 22.60 0.55 4.51
C SER A 178 23.08 0.69 5.97
N LYS A 179 23.51 -0.42 6.59
CA LYS A 179 24.10 -0.41 7.93
C LYS A 179 25.43 0.36 7.98
N ILE A 180 26.20 0.28 6.91
CA ILE A 180 27.55 0.85 6.80
C ILE A 180 27.48 2.26 6.19
N ASP A 181 26.64 2.42 5.16
CA ASP A 181 26.43 3.69 4.48
C ASP A 181 25.22 4.41 5.09
N THR A 182 25.52 5.34 5.99
CA THR A 182 24.53 6.14 6.75
C THR A 182 24.09 7.40 6.01
N GLU A 183 24.39 7.54 4.73
CA GLU A 183 23.92 8.70 3.96
C GLU A 183 22.41 8.64 3.75
N ASP A 184 21.73 9.74 4.09
CA ASP A 184 20.33 9.95 3.77
C ASP A 184 20.11 9.86 2.26
N VAL A 185 19.08 9.11 1.84
CA VAL A 185 18.65 9.05 0.45
C VAL A 185 17.42 9.90 0.28
N PHE A 186 17.52 10.90 -0.60
CA PHE A 186 16.38 11.71 -0.99
C PHE A 186 16.21 11.68 -2.51
N ARG A 187 14.98 11.43 -2.96
CA ARG A 187 14.63 11.45 -4.37
C ARG A 187 13.33 12.23 -4.53
N SER A 188 13.33 13.20 -5.44
CA SER A 188 12.14 13.97 -5.76
C SER A 188 11.91 13.94 -7.26
N VAL A 189 10.69 13.57 -7.64
CA VAL A 189 10.25 13.38 -9.01
C VAL A 189 9.03 14.27 -9.21
N TYR A 190 9.03 15.07 -10.26
CA TYR A 190 7.81 15.73 -10.71
C TYR A 190 7.30 15.05 -11.99
N ARG A 191 5.97 15.05 -12.14
CA ARG A 191 5.28 14.57 -13.32
C ARG A 191 4.34 15.63 -13.86
N THR A 192 4.20 15.68 -15.17
CA THR A 192 3.15 16.42 -15.84
C THR A 192 2.40 15.49 -16.78
N ASP A 193 1.08 15.66 -16.79
CA ASP A 193 0.18 14.92 -17.64
C ASP A 193 -0.73 15.91 -18.36
N LEU A 194 -0.83 15.78 -19.67
CA LEU A 194 -1.80 16.50 -20.48
C LEU A 194 -2.58 15.47 -21.27
N ASN A 195 -3.91 15.52 -21.24
CA ASN A 195 -4.76 14.63 -22.03
C ASN A 195 -5.90 15.43 -22.66
N LEU A 196 -5.92 15.48 -23.99
CA LEU A 196 -6.97 16.07 -24.80
C LEU A 196 -7.88 14.96 -25.30
N LYS A 197 -9.10 14.92 -24.77
CA LYS A 197 -10.17 14.05 -25.23
C LYS A 197 -11.08 14.77 -26.21
N ILE A 198 -11.27 14.21 -27.40
CA ILE A 198 -12.16 14.71 -28.46
C ILE A 198 -13.15 13.62 -28.85
N ARG A 199 -14.44 13.90 -28.68
CA ARG A 199 -15.53 13.07 -29.22
C ARG A 199 -15.94 13.61 -30.59
N SER A 200 -15.42 13.01 -31.66
CA SER A 200 -15.77 13.40 -33.04
C SER A 200 -17.23 13.05 -33.34
N PHE A 201 -17.63 11.82 -33.01
CA PHE A 201 -18.99 11.29 -33.15
C PHE A 201 -19.44 10.61 -31.85
N TYR A 202 -20.73 10.32 -31.69
CA TYR A 202 -21.22 9.63 -30.48
C TYR A 202 -20.56 8.27 -30.24
N PHE A 203 -20.07 7.64 -31.32
CA PHE A 203 -19.39 6.35 -31.34
C PHE A 203 -17.87 6.43 -31.49
N LEU A 204 -17.28 7.62 -31.60
CA LEU A 204 -15.85 7.78 -31.88
C LEU A 204 -15.22 8.81 -30.95
N ASP A 205 -14.37 8.31 -30.05
CA ASP A 205 -13.57 9.10 -29.12
C ASP A 205 -12.08 9.01 -29.53
N HIS A 206 -11.39 10.16 -29.52
CA HIS A 206 -9.95 10.26 -29.67
C HIS A 206 -9.35 10.85 -28.38
N ASP A 207 -8.30 10.24 -27.86
CA ASP A 207 -7.53 10.73 -26.72
C ASP A 207 -6.09 10.98 -27.17
N PHE A 208 -5.61 12.20 -26.96
CA PHE A 208 -4.22 12.61 -27.23
C PHE A 208 -3.57 13.02 -25.92
N GLY A 209 -2.55 12.28 -25.49
CA GLY A 209 -1.89 12.47 -24.22
C GLY A 209 -0.40 12.80 -24.37
N HIS A 210 0.11 13.60 -23.44
CA HIS A 210 1.55 13.74 -23.19
C HIS A 210 1.81 13.44 -21.71
N HIS A 211 2.83 12.62 -21.45
CA HIS A 211 3.26 12.25 -20.10
C HIS A 211 4.74 12.52 -19.98
N PHE A 212 5.10 13.30 -18.98
CA PHE A 212 6.49 13.67 -18.71
C PHE A 212 6.80 13.46 -17.24
N VAL A 213 7.98 12.89 -16.98
CA VAL A 213 8.46 12.57 -15.62
C VAL A 213 9.93 12.90 -15.55
N GLN A 214 10.33 13.67 -14.54
CA GLN A 214 11.72 14.06 -14.33
C GLN A 214 12.08 14.08 -12.84
N GLU A 215 13.30 13.64 -12.55
CA GLU A 215 13.92 13.69 -11.23
C GLU A 215 14.61 15.05 -11.01
N LEU A 216 14.23 15.79 -9.96
CA LEU A 216 14.61 17.21 -9.80
C LEU A 216 16.11 17.43 -9.52
N TYR A 217 16.77 16.49 -8.84
CA TYR A 217 18.13 16.66 -8.33
C TYR A 217 19.21 16.00 -9.20
N LYS A 218 18.82 15.30 -10.28
CA LYS A 218 19.77 14.78 -11.28
C LYS A 218 19.88 15.78 -12.42
N LYS A 219 20.79 16.74 -12.28
CA LYS A 219 21.08 17.75 -13.32
C LYS A 219 22.21 17.36 -14.28
N ASN A 220 23.05 16.39 -13.90
CA ASN A 220 24.33 16.10 -14.55
C ASN A 220 24.36 14.79 -15.38
N ASP A 221 23.21 14.19 -15.67
CA ASP A 221 23.10 13.07 -16.62
C ASP A 221 22.78 13.58 -18.04
N GLU A 222 23.05 12.76 -19.06
CA GLU A 222 22.81 13.06 -20.48
C GLU A 222 21.35 13.46 -20.77
N TYR A 223 20.42 13.06 -19.89
CA TYR A 223 18.98 13.28 -20.02
C TYR A 223 18.43 14.30 -19.02
N HIS A 224 19.29 15.00 -18.27
CA HIS A 224 18.90 15.98 -17.25
C HIS A 224 17.82 15.48 -16.27
N GLY A 225 17.87 14.21 -15.87
CA GLY A 225 16.96 13.58 -14.93
C GLY A 225 15.62 13.16 -15.56
N VAL A 226 15.44 13.27 -16.88
CA VAL A 226 14.21 12.85 -17.56
C VAL A 226 14.08 11.33 -17.49
N LEU A 227 13.03 10.87 -16.81
CA LEU A 227 12.72 9.45 -16.65
C LEU A 227 11.76 8.96 -17.73
N GLN A 228 10.79 9.80 -18.13
CA GLN A 228 9.83 9.49 -19.18
C GLN A 228 9.43 10.75 -19.94
N ASN A 229 9.30 10.60 -21.26
CA ASN A 229 8.70 11.59 -22.14
C ASN A 229 7.94 10.83 -23.24
N LYS A 230 6.62 10.73 -23.12
CA LYS A 230 5.80 9.87 -23.97
C LYS A 230 4.60 10.62 -24.52
N LEU A 231 4.40 10.49 -25.83
CA LEU A 231 3.14 10.82 -26.49
C LEU A 231 2.26 9.58 -26.49
N ARG A 232 0.97 9.77 -26.20
CA ARG A 232 -0.06 8.73 -26.17
C ARG A 232 -1.16 9.12 -27.15
N THR A 233 -1.61 8.17 -27.96
CA THR A 233 -2.83 8.34 -28.75
C THR A 233 -3.67 7.09 -28.61
N THR A 234 -4.96 7.29 -28.30
CA THR A 234 -5.93 6.21 -28.22
C THR A 234 -7.13 6.61 -29.05
N GLN A 235 -7.64 5.68 -29.86
CA GLN A 235 -8.86 5.85 -30.63
C GLN A 235 -9.82 4.73 -30.22
N SER A 236 -11.03 5.11 -29.82
CA SER A 236 -12.04 4.18 -29.33
C SER A 236 -13.30 4.29 -30.18
N LEU A 237 -13.74 3.15 -30.72
CA LEU A 237 -14.95 3.01 -31.52
C LEU A 237 -16.01 2.20 -30.75
N TYR A 238 -17.22 2.74 -30.61
CA TYR A 238 -18.34 2.10 -29.91
C TYR A 238 -19.42 1.71 -30.92
N LEU A 239 -19.52 0.41 -31.23
CA LEU A 239 -20.49 -0.12 -32.18
C LEU A 239 -21.70 -0.69 -31.42
N ASP A 240 -22.51 0.20 -30.85
CA ASP A 240 -23.80 -0.22 -30.28
C ASP A 240 -24.81 -0.43 -31.43
N ASN A 241 -25.36 -1.64 -31.53
CA ASN A 241 -26.33 -2.13 -32.52
C ASN A 241 -25.81 -2.36 -33.96
N LEU A 242 -24.82 -3.24 -34.13
CA LEU A 242 -24.68 -3.98 -35.39
C LEU A 242 -25.77 -5.06 -35.50
N THR A 243 -27.03 -4.66 -35.71
CA THR A 243 -28.03 -5.60 -36.26
C THR A 243 -27.73 -5.78 -37.74
N LEU A 244 -26.89 -6.76 -38.07
CA LEU A 244 -26.78 -7.31 -39.41
C LEU A 244 -28.10 -8.01 -39.74
N ARG A 245 -28.98 -7.33 -40.49
CA ARG A 245 -30.00 -8.03 -41.27
C ARG A 245 -29.32 -8.46 -42.58
N GLY A 246 -29.03 -9.75 -42.67
CA GLY A 246 -28.76 -10.44 -43.94
C GLY A 246 -30.04 -10.64 -44.73
#